data_AF-A0A7V4KDD4-F1
#
_entry.id   AF-A0A7V4KDD4-F1
#
_cell.length_a   1.000
_cell.length_b   1.000
_cell.length_c   1.000
_cell.angle_alpha   90.00
_cell.angle_beta   90.00
_cell.angle_gamma   90.00
#
_symmetry.space_group_name_H-M   'P 1'
#
loop_
_entity.id
_entity.type
_entity.pdbx_description
1 polymer ?
#
loop_
_entity_poly.entity_id
_entity_poly.type
_entity_poly.pdbx_seq_one_letter_code
_entity_poly.pdbx_strand_id
1 'polypeptide(L)'
;IYISNIMTQPGETFGYTLKDHVKEIERYAGVSLDYIIHSYTPRNEEVLKKYIEKGAEPVKVDIDDNRVILGHYASVIFEGEYRIRHDPVLISEILFNLLNSVKNQKLERKSPDLEVKL
;
A
#
# COMPACT_ATOMS: atom_id res chain seq x y z
N ILE A 1 1.38 -1.40 -9.27
CA ILE A 1 0.90 -0.90 -7.95
C ILE A 1 0.69 -2.10 -7.04
N TYR A 2 1.17 -2.02 -5.79
CA TYR A 2 0.96 -3.01 -4.75
C TYR A 2 0.27 -2.35 -3.55
N ILE A 3 -0.81 -2.95 -3.05
CA ILE A 3 -1.44 -2.57 -1.78
C ILE A 3 -1.02 -3.63 -0.77
N SER A 4 -0.18 -3.24 0.18
CA SER A 4 0.45 -4.17 1.11
C SER A 4 -0.49 -4.66 2.19
N ASN A 5 -0.16 -5.81 2.77
CA ASN A 5 -0.84 -6.29 3.96
C ASN A 5 -0.60 -5.34 5.14
N ILE A 6 -1.62 -5.16 5.99
CA ILE A 6 -1.50 -4.37 7.23
C ILE A 6 -0.87 -5.22 8.34
N MET A 7 -1.19 -6.52 8.34
CA MET A 7 -0.75 -7.52 9.31
C MET A 7 -0.09 -8.69 8.57
N THR A 8 0.88 -9.35 9.19
CA THR A 8 1.45 -10.60 8.69
C THR A 8 0.43 -11.73 8.71
N GLN A 9 0.63 -12.74 7.86
CA GLN A 9 -0.22 -13.92 7.76
C GLN A 9 0.53 -15.13 8.34
N PRO A 10 0.03 -15.77 9.41
CA PRO A 10 0.65 -16.94 10.01
C PRO A 10 0.88 -18.05 8.98
N GLY A 11 2.12 -18.55 8.89
CA GLY A 11 2.51 -19.59 7.93
C GLY A 11 2.84 -19.08 6.51
N GLU A 12 2.56 -17.82 6.19
CA GLU A 12 2.86 -17.23 4.88
C GLU A 12 3.92 -16.12 4.98
N THR A 13 3.67 -15.10 5.81
CA THR A 13 4.51 -13.89 5.89
C THR A 13 4.95 -13.59 7.33
N PHE A 14 5.09 -14.63 8.15
CA PHE A 14 5.58 -14.49 9.51
C PHE A 14 6.95 -13.81 9.54
N GLY A 15 7.06 -12.73 10.32
CA GLY A 15 8.28 -11.93 10.45
C GLY A 15 8.63 -11.05 9.25
N TYR A 16 7.80 -11.02 8.19
CA TYR A 16 8.07 -10.18 7.02
C TYR A 16 7.91 -8.70 7.36
N THR A 17 8.87 -7.90 6.91
CA THR A 17 8.73 -6.45 6.85
C THR A 17 8.14 -6.01 5.51
N LEU A 18 7.81 -4.72 5.38
CA LEU A 18 7.34 -4.17 4.09
C LEU A 18 8.41 -4.37 3.00
N LYS A 19 9.70 -4.23 3.36
CA LYS A 19 10.81 -4.50 2.43
C LYS A 19 10.82 -5.95 1.94
N ASP A 20 10.58 -6.91 2.83
CA ASP A 20 10.55 -8.34 2.47
C ASP A 20 9.38 -8.63 1.51
N HIS A 21 8.20 -8.08 1.79
CA HIS A 21 7.05 -8.18 0.90
C HIS A 21 7.35 -7.62 -0.50
N VAL A 22 7.88 -6.40 -0.58
CA VAL A 22 8.22 -5.75 -1.86
C VAL A 22 9.25 -6.58 -2.63
N LYS A 23 10.33 -7.00 -1.96
CA LYS A 23 11.39 -7.81 -2.55
C LYS A 23 10.85 -9.11 -3.15
N GLU A 24 10.03 -9.84 -2.40
CA GLU A 24 9.50 -11.12 -2.89
C GLU A 24 8.52 -10.94 -4.05
N ILE A 25 7.66 -9.91 -4.01
CA ILE A 25 6.74 -9.62 -5.11
C ILE A 25 7.51 -9.27 -6.38
N GLU A 26 8.48 -8.35 -6.31
CA GLU A 26 9.28 -7.95 -7.48
C GLU A 26 10.11 -9.12 -8.01
N ARG A 27 10.66 -9.96 -7.12
CA ARG A 27 11.42 -11.16 -7.49
C ARG A 27 10.56 -12.15 -8.29
N TYR A 28 9.34 -12.43 -7.85
CA TYR A 28 8.44 -13.36 -8.55
C TYR A 28 7.81 -12.75 -9.81
N ALA A 29 7.49 -11.45 -9.79
CA ALA A 29 6.89 -10.78 -10.94
C ALA A 29 7.90 -10.46 -12.05
N GLY A 30 9.20 -10.34 -11.71
CA GLY A 30 10.27 -9.98 -12.65
C GLY A 30 10.23 -8.50 -13.08
N VAL A 31 9.49 -7.66 -12.35
CA VAL A 31 9.33 -6.22 -12.63
C VAL A 31 9.34 -5.43 -11.34
N SER A 32 9.81 -4.18 -11.41
CA SER A 32 9.70 -3.23 -10.31
C SER A 32 8.26 -2.72 -10.16
N LEU A 33 7.80 -2.57 -8.92
CA LEU A 33 6.53 -1.91 -8.61
C LEU A 33 6.66 -0.40 -8.85
N ASP A 34 5.63 0.23 -9.43
CA ASP A 34 5.60 1.70 -9.56
C ASP A 34 5.24 2.40 -8.24
N TYR A 35 4.35 1.80 -7.46
CA TYR A 35 3.79 2.36 -6.22
C TYR A 35 3.51 1.25 -5.22
N ILE A 36 3.77 1.53 -3.95
CA ILE A 36 3.56 0.64 -2.79
C ILE A 36 2.69 1.40 -1.80
N ILE A 37 1.45 0.95 -1.60
CA ILE A 37 0.50 1.57 -0.66
C ILE A 37 0.53 0.76 0.63
N HIS A 38 0.77 1.42 1.76
CA HIS A 38 0.73 0.77 3.06
C HIS A 38 -0.03 1.64 4.07
N SER A 39 -0.91 1.00 4.84
CA SER A 39 -1.63 1.65 5.92
C SER A 39 -0.95 1.38 7.25
N TYR A 40 -0.78 2.41 8.07
CA TYR A 40 -0.57 2.22 9.49
C TYR A 40 -1.73 1.43 10.11
N THR A 41 -1.41 0.59 11.08
CA THR A 41 -2.41 -0.19 11.83
C THR A 41 -3.33 0.75 12.62
N PRO A 42 -4.66 0.54 12.60
CA PRO A 42 -5.58 1.29 13.45
C PRO A 42 -5.26 1.12 14.94
N ARG A 43 -5.40 2.20 15.71
CA ARG A 43 -5.17 2.16 17.16
C ARG A 43 -6.37 1.53 17.87
N ASN A 44 -6.40 0.20 17.90
CA ASN A 44 -7.36 -0.60 18.66
C ASN A 44 -6.64 -1.79 19.31
N GLU A 45 -6.33 -1.67 20.61
CA GLU A 45 -5.50 -2.63 21.33
C GLU A 45 -6.15 -4.00 21.48
N GLU A 46 -7.47 -4.04 21.71
CA GLU A 46 -8.21 -5.30 21.86
C GLU A 46 -8.21 -6.12 20.57
N VAL A 47 -8.43 -5.46 19.43
CA VAL A 47 -8.39 -6.12 18.13
C VAL A 47 -6.96 -6.54 17.80
N LEU A 48 -5.98 -5.67 18.01
CA LEU A 48 -4.57 -5.99 17.76
C LEU A 48 -4.12 -7.21 18.58
N LYS A 49 -4.52 -7.29 19.86
CA LYS A 49 -4.22 -8.44 20.72
C LYS A 49 -4.72 -9.75 20.12
N LYS A 50 -5.94 -9.77 19.55
CA LYS A 50 -6.50 -10.96 18.89
C LYS A 50 -5.71 -11.38 17.64
N TYR A 51 -5.14 -10.43 16.90
CA TYR A 51 -4.25 -10.77 15.79
C TYR A 51 -2.94 -11.39 16.31
N ILE A 52 -2.32 -10.80 17.33
CA ILE A 52 -1.08 -11.30 17.92
C ILE A 52 -1.26 -12.71 18.51
N GLU A 53 -2.36 -12.97 19.22
CA GLU A 53 -2.71 -14.30 19.75
C GLU A 53 -2.86 -15.35 18.64
N LYS A 54 -3.24 -14.94 17.42
CA LYS A 54 -3.31 -15.79 16.23
C LYS A 54 -1.98 -15.86 15.47
N GLY A 55 -0.91 -15.23 15.95
CA GLY A 55 0.41 -15.21 15.32
C GLY A 55 0.57 -14.19 14.19
N ALA A 56 -0.33 -13.19 14.11
CA ALA A 56 -0.29 -12.11 13.13
C ALA A 56 0.15 -10.79 13.81
N GLU A 57 1.13 -10.11 13.21
CA GLU A 57 1.73 -8.90 13.73
C GLU A 57 1.63 -7.75 12.71
N PRO A 58 1.62 -6.48 13.13
CA PRO A 58 1.71 -5.36 12.20
C PRO A 58 2.92 -5.48 11.29
N VAL A 59 2.73 -5.28 9.99
CA VAL A 59 3.85 -5.26 9.05
C VAL A 59 4.72 -4.04 9.35
N LYS A 60 6.01 -4.27 9.63
CA LYS A 60 6.97 -3.21 9.93
C LYS A 60 7.37 -2.48 8.66
N VAL A 61 7.28 -1.15 8.66
CA VAL A 61 7.84 -0.31 7.59
C VAL A 61 9.33 -0.06 7.87
N ASP A 62 10.20 -0.71 7.11
CA ASP A 62 11.66 -0.68 7.25
C ASP A 62 12.39 -0.34 5.93
N ILE A 63 11.66 0.23 4.98
CA ILE A 63 12.16 0.63 3.67
C ILE A 63 12.03 2.15 3.51
N ASP A 64 13.10 2.78 3.06
CA ASP A 64 13.13 4.17 2.61
C ASP A 64 13.10 4.17 1.08
N ASP A 65 11.92 4.33 0.51
CA ASP A 65 11.66 4.19 -0.92
C ASP A 65 10.57 5.18 -1.33
N ASN A 66 10.87 6.02 -2.33
CA ASN A 66 10.01 7.09 -2.80
C ASN A 66 8.70 6.60 -3.46
N ARG A 67 8.59 5.29 -3.75
CA ARG A 67 7.38 4.65 -4.26
C ARG A 67 6.37 4.34 -3.17
N VAL A 68 6.76 4.44 -1.89
CA VAL A 68 5.93 4.11 -0.75
C VAL A 68 4.99 5.26 -0.41
N ILE A 69 3.70 4.96 -0.35
CA ILE A 69 2.63 5.86 0.07
C ILE A 69 2.10 5.35 1.41
N LEU A 70 2.42 6.07 2.48
CA LEU A 70 2.02 5.76 3.85
C LEU A 70 0.86 6.64 4.30
N GLY A 71 -0.08 6.06 5.03
CA GLY A 71 -1.14 6.81 5.68
C GLY A 71 -2.06 5.93 6.52
N HIS A 72 -3.21 6.47 6.91
CA HIS A 72 -4.24 5.75 7.64
C HIS A 72 -5.35 5.37 6.66
N TYR A 73 -5.19 4.22 6.00
CA TYR A 73 -6.09 3.72 4.96
C TYR A 73 -6.80 2.45 5.42
N ALA A 74 -6.92 2.26 6.73
CA ALA A 74 -7.49 1.09 7.34
C ALA A 74 -8.34 1.47 8.54
N SER A 75 -9.35 0.65 8.80
CA SER A 75 -10.26 0.77 9.92
C SER A 75 -10.54 -0.59 10.54
N VAL A 76 -11.10 -0.56 11.75
CA VAL A 76 -11.65 -1.77 12.38
C VAL A 76 -13.11 -1.88 11.96
N ILE A 77 -13.47 -3.04 11.40
CA ILE A 77 -14.85 -3.37 11.03
C ILE A 77 -15.31 -4.63 11.76
N PHE A 78 -16.63 -4.87 11.77
CA PHE A 78 -17.22 -6.07 12.34
C PHE A 78 -17.76 -6.99 11.25
N GLU A 79 -17.22 -8.21 11.16
CA GLU A 79 -17.61 -9.25 10.20
C GLU A 79 -17.73 -10.61 10.92
N GLY A 80 -18.71 -10.74 11.82
CA GLY A 80 -18.82 -11.89 12.75
C GLY A 80 -17.75 -11.87 13.87
N GLU A 81 -16.61 -11.24 13.61
CA GLU A 81 -15.59 -10.82 14.57
C GLU A 81 -15.02 -9.45 14.16
N TYR A 82 -14.40 -8.73 15.09
CA TYR A 82 -13.70 -7.49 14.77
C TYR A 82 -12.43 -7.76 13.97
N ARG A 83 -12.24 -7.05 12.85
CA ARG A 83 -11.12 -7.21 11.93
C ARG A 83 -10.56 -5.87 11.48
N ILE A 84 -9.26 -5.84 11.24
CA ILE A 84 -8.57 -4.71 10.61
C ILE A 84 -8.65 -4.90 9.10
N ARG A 85 -9.19 -3.91 8.38
CA ARG A 85 -9.33 -3.91 6.92
C ARG A 85 -8.90 -2.58 6.34
N HIS A 86 -8.45 -2.62 5.08
CA HIS A 86 -8.34 -1.40 4.31
C HIS A 86 -9.72 -0.75 4.13
N ASP A 87 -9.74 0.57 4.20
CA ASP A 87 -10.91 1.35 3.84
C ASP A 87 -11.00 1.43 2.30
N PRO A 88 -12.05 0.87 1.69
CA PRO A 88 -12.15 0.81 0.23
C PRO A 88 -12.30 2.19 -0.40
N VAL A 89 -12.87 3.17 0.30
CA VAL A 89 -13.05 4.54 -0.21
C VAL A 89 -11.70 5.24 -0.26
N LEU A 90 -10.94 5.21 0.84
CA LEU A 90 -9.61 5.83 0.89
C LEU A 90 -8.63 5.20 -0.10
N ILE A 91 -8.65 3.87 -0.23
CA ILE A 91 -7.83 3.18 -1.25
C ILE A 91 -8.23 3.63 -2.66
N SER A 92 -9.53 3.72 -2.94
CA SER A 92 -10.01 4.17 -4.25
C SER A 92 -9.56 5.59 -4.57
N GLU A 93 -9.64 6.51 -3.60
CA GLU A 93 -9.16 7.90 -3.75
C GLU A 93 -7.66 7.96 -4.10
N ILE A 94 -6.83 7.18 -3.41
CA ILE A 94 -5.39 7.08 -3.73
C ILE A 94 -5.19 6.61 -5.18
N LEU A 95 -5.88 5.54 -5.58
CA LEU A 95 -5.76 5.00 -6.93
C LEU A 95 -6.21 6.02 -8.00
N PHE A 96 -7.31 6.74 -7.78
CA PHE A 96 -7.77 7.79 -8.70
C PHE A 96 -6.75 8.94 -8.80
N ASN A 97 -6.18 9.36 -7.67
CA ASN A 97 -5.16 10.40 -7.65
C ASN A 97 -3.92 9.99 -8.46
N LEU A 98 -3.43 8.76 -8.26
CA LEU A 98 -2.30 8.23 -9.02
C LEU A 98 -2.59 8.18 -10.53
N LEU A 99 -3.77 7.72 -10.93
CA LEU A 99 -4.18 7.69 -12.33
C LEU A 99 -4.20 9.08 -12.96
N ASN A 100 -4.70 10.09 -12.23
CA ASN A 100 -4.76 11.46 -12.71
C ASN A 100 -3.37 12.11 -12.80
N SER A 101 -2.49 11.86 -11.83
CA SER A 101 -1.09 12.33 -11.89
C SER A 101 -0.36 11.79 -13.13
N VAL A 102 -0.56 10.51 -13.48
CA VAL A 102 0.03 9.92 -14.70
C VAL A 102 -0.54 10.53 -15.97
N LYS A 103 -1.86 10.80 -16.02
CA LYS A 103 -2.49 11.48 -17.17
C LYS A 103 -1.92 12.89 -17.37
N ASN A 104 -1.78 13.66 -16.29
CA ASN A 104 -1.27 15.02 -16.35
C ASN A 104 0.19 15.06 -16.82
N GLN A 105 1.05 14.18 -16.32
CA GLN A 105 2.44 14.07 -16.79
C GLN A 105 2.52 13.71 -18.29
N LYS A 106 1.61 12.88 -18.80
CA LYS A 106 1.55 12.57 -20.25
C LYS A 106 1.06 13.73 -21.09
N LEU A 107 0.16 14.56 -20.57
CA LEU A 107 -0.32 15.78 -21.25
C LEU A 107 0.78 16.83 -21.32
N GLU A 108 1.49 17.08 -20.21
CA GLU A 108 2.61 18.02 -20.16
C GLU A 108 3.74 17.64 -21.12
N ARG A 109 4.02 16.33 -21.28
CA ARG A 109 5.01 15.82 -22.24
C ARG A 109 4.60 15.90 -23.71
N LYS A 110 3.31 16.07 -24.03
CA LYS A 110 2.82 16.21 -25.41
C LYS A 110 2.76 17.66 -25.89
N SER A 111 2.71 18.62 -24.97
CA SER A 111 2.69 20.05 -25.25
C SER A 111 4.04 20.79 -25.51
N PRO A 112 5.26 20.20 -25.42
CA PRO A 112 6.50 20.98 -25.58
C PRO A 112 6.84 21.48 -26.99
N ASP A 113 6.28 20.91 -28.08
CA ASP A 113 6.77 21.19 -29.45
C ASP A 113 5.85 22.07 -30.33
N LEU A 114 5.12 23.02 -29.72
CA LEU A 114 4.45 24.10 -30.46
C LEU A 114 5.14 25.45 -30.23
N GLU A 115 6.48 25.47 -30.30
CA GLU A 115 7.21 26.73 -30.52
C GLU A 115 7.21 27.08 -32.02
N VAL A 116 6.29 27.98 -32.35
CA VAL A 116 6.37 29.09 -33.32
C VAL A 116 7.52 28.98 -34.34
N LYS A 117 7.20 28.52 -35.54
CA LYS A 117 7.92 28.99 -36.74
C LYS A 117 7.24 30.27 -37.21
N LEU A 118 7.92 31.40 -36.96
CA LEU A 118 7.68 32.69 -37.61
C LEU A 118 7.80 32.55 -39.13
#